data_AF-A0A9P7UXB7-F1
#
_entry.id   AF-A0A9P7UXB7-F1
#
_cell.length_a   1.000
_cell.length_b   1.000
_cell.length_c   1.000
_cell.angle_alpha   90.00
_cell.angle_beta   90.00
_cell.angle_gamma   90.00
#
_symmetry.space_group_name_H-M   'P 1'
#
loop_
_entity.id
_entity.type
_entity.pdbx_description
1 polymer ?
#
loop_
_entity_poly.entity_id
_entity_poly.type
_entity_poly.pdbx_seq_one_letter_code
_entity_poly.pdbx_strand_id
1 'polypeptide(L)'
;MKFLTVLTALVFATVATAEPIDKRACGPTNCVCNGIQGQFCGNESVNPACRNDHVYECARGSGRACDYGYRNSCARCGELQC
;
A
#
# COMPACT_ATOMS: atom_id res chain seq x y z
N MET A 1 -57.79 -15.29 -5.53
CA MET A 1 -56.77 -14.40 -4.92
C MET A 1 -55.71 -15.27 -4.25
N LYS A 2 -54.56 -15.49 -4.91
CA LYS A 2 -53.36 -16.08 -4.31
C LYS A 2 -52.23 -16.06 -5.33
N PHE A 3 -51.29 -15.13 -5.17
CA PHE A 3 -49.97 -15.23 -5.77
C PHE A 3 -48.96 -14.98 -4.66
N LEU A 4 -48.38 -16.08 -4.17
CA LEU A 4 -47.31 -16.06 -3.19
C LEU A 4 -46.06 -15.43 -3.82
N THR A 5 -45.56 -14.42 -3.12
CA THR A 5 -44.24 -13.80 -3.28
C THR A 5 -43.14 -14.84 -3.06
N VAL A 6 -42.33 -15.11 -4.08
CA VAL A 6 -41.06 -15.83 -3.92
C VAL A 6 -39.94 -14.80 -3.87
N LEU A 7 -39.52 -14.47 -2.65
CA LEU A 7 -38.38 -13.60 -2.38
C LEU A 7 -37.10 -14.45 -2.47
N THR A 8 -36.53 -14.57 -3.67
CA THR A 8 -35.20 -15.18 -3.86
C THR A 8 -34.12 -14.21 -3.40
N ALA A 9 -33.55 -14.46 -2.22
CA ALA A 9 -32.38 -13.75 -1.72
C ALA A 9 -31.13 -14.21 -2.50
N LEU A 10 -30.63 -13.34 -3.39
CA LEU A 10 -29.33 -13.50 -4.05
C LEU A 10 -28.23 -13.09 -3.08
N VAL A 11 -27.54 -14.07 -2.50
CA VAL A 11 -26.34 -13.87 -1.70
C VAL A 11 -25.17 -13.66 -2.66
N PHE A 12 -24.77 -12.40 -2.88
CA PHE A 12 -23.54 -12.08 -3.60
C PHE A 12 -22.34 -12.31 -2.69
N ALA A 13 -21.68 -13.46 -2.82
CA ALA A 13 -20.39 -13.70 -2.21
C ALA A 13 -19.34 -12.81 -2.92
N THR A 14 -18.81 -11.81 -2.23
CA THR A 14 -17.71 -10.99 -2.71
C THR A 14 -16.42 -11.82 -2.72
N VAL A 15 -16.05 -12.32 -3.90
CA VAL A 15 -14.74 -12.94 -4.12
C VAL A 15 -13.65 -11.86 -4.08
N ALA A 16 -12.86 -11.83 -3.01
CA ALA A 16 -11.65 -11.02 -2.94
C ALA A 16 -10.59 -11.66 -3.85
N THR A 17 -10.48 -11.18 -5.09
CA THR A 17 -9.44 -11.60 -6.02
C THR A 17 -8.09 -11.03 -5.55
N ALA A 18 -7.26 -11.87 -4.93
CA ALA A 18 -5.86 -11.54 -4.69
C ALA A 18 -5.15 -11.47 -6.06
N GLU A 19 -4.87 -10.25 -6.52
CA GLU A 19 -4.16 -10.05 -7.78
C GLU A 19 -2.71 -10.54 -7.69
N PRO A 20 -2.17 -11.18 -8.76
CA PRO A 20 -0.83 -11.75 -8.76
C PRO A 20 0.24 -10.68 -8.50
N ILE A 21 1.20 -11.02 -7.62
CA ILE A 21 2.28 -10.13 -7.14
C ILE A 21 3.24 -9.70 -8.27
N ASP A 22 3.17 -10.32 -9.45
CA ASP A 22 3.98 -10.01 -10.63
C ASP A 22 3.84 -8.57 -11.18
N LYS A 23 2.83 -7.79 -10.76
CA LYS A 23 2.60 -6.42 -11.25
C LYS A 23 2.85 -5.31 -10.23
N ARG A 24 3.43 -5.60 -9.06
CA ARG A 24 3.73 -4.54 -8.09
C ARG A 24 5.09 -3.93 -8.39
N ALA A 25 5.11 -2.63 -8.65
CA ALA A 25 6.35 -1.88 -8.87
C ALA A 25 7.27 -1.84 -7.63
N CYS A 26 6.75 -2.22 -6.46
CA CYS A 26 7.37 -2.15 -5.15
C CYS A 26 6.98 -3.37 -4.30
N GLY A 27 7.85 -3.74 -3.36
CA GLY A 27 7.65 -4.85 -2.44
C GLY A 27 6.74 -4.51 -1.24
N PRO A 28 6.14 -5.52 -0.60
CA PRO A 28 5.40 -5.32 0.66
C PRO A 28 6.35 -4.86 1.78
N THR A 29 5.84 -4.03 2.70
CA THR A 29 6.59 -3.54 3.87
C THR A 29 5.66 -3.32 5.08
N ASN A 30 6.27 -3.25 6.26
CA ASN A 30 5.63 -2.83 7.51
C ASN A 30 5.72 -1.30 7.73
N CYS A 31 6.40 -0.57 6.85
CA CYS A 31 6.41 0.89 6.85
C CYS A 31 4.99 1.43 6.63
N VAL A 32 4.50 2.20 7.60
CA VAL A 32 3.20 2.90 7.53
C VAL A 32 3.43 4.36 7.19
N CYS A 33 2.44 4.98 6.54
CA CYS A 33 2.49 6.36 6.08
C CYS A 33 1.19 7.11 6.42
N ASN A 34 1.18 8.41 6.19
CA ASN A 34 0.03 9.29 6.48
C ASN A 34 -1.18 9.11 5.54
N GLY A 35 -1.11 8.18 4.57
CA GLY A 35 -2.17 7.93 3.60
C GLY A 35 -2.28 8.97 2.48
N ILE A 36 -1.35 9.93 2.39
CA ILE A 36 -1.23 10.86 1.27
C ILE A 36 -0.41 10.20 0.18
N GLN A 37 -0.94 10.15 -1.04
CA GLN A 37 -0.22 9.54 -2.18
C GLN A 37 1.13 10.22 -2.40
N GLY A 38 2.19 9.43 -2.60
CA GLY A 38 3.48 9.94 -3.03
C GLY A 38 4.67 9.12 -2.55
N GLN A 39 5.83 9.43 -3.10
CA GLN A 39 7.10 8.82 -2.72
C GLN A 39 7.78 9.58 -1.58
N PHE A 40 8.52 8.86 -0.75
CA PHE A 40 9.33 9.43 0.31
C PHE A 40 10.53 8.55 0.62
N CYS A 41 11.59 9.14 1.18
CA CYS A 41 12.68 8.37 1.79
C CYS A 41 12.27 7.91 3.18
N GLY A 42 12.63 6.68 3.55
CA GLY A 42 12.35 6.18 4.89
C GLY A 42 13.07 6.99 5.97
N ASN A 43 12.56 6.89 7.19
CA ASN A 43 13.14 7.54 8.36
C ASN A 43 12.95 6.65 9.59
N GLU A 44 14.01 5.93 9.98
CA GLU A 44 13.99 4.99 11.10
C GLU A 44 13.77 5.68 12.45
N SER A 45 14.05 6.99 12.53
CA SER A 45 13.82 7.79 13.74
C SER A 45 12.34 8.13 13.94
N VAL A 46 11.55 8.15 12.86
CA VAL A 46 10.10 8.39 12.89
C VAL A 46 9.33 7.08 12.90
N ASN A 47 9.75 6.13 12.06
CA ASN A 47 9.17 4.81 11.97
C ASN A 47 10.29 3.78 11.74
N PRO A 48 10.60 2.93 12.73
CA PRO A 48 11.69 1.95 12.61
C PRO A 48 11.46 0.90 11.52
N ALA A 49 10.25 0.78 10.96
CA ALA A 49 9.97 -0.08 9.80
C ALA A 49 10.32 0.56 8.45
N CYS A 50 10.65 1.86 8.40
CA CYS A 50 10.99 2.60 7.20
C CYS A 50 12.49 2.90 7.16
N ARG A 51 13.29 2.08 6.48
CA ARG A 51 14.75 2.21 6.43
C ARG A 51 15.20 3.54 5.82
N ASN A 52 16.19 4.19 6.43
CA ASN A 52 16.67 5.51 6.02
C ASN A 52 17.18 5.56 4.56
N ASP A 53 17.68 4.44 4.05
CA ASP A 53 18.30 4.32 2.73
C ASP A 53 17.33 3.88 1.63
N HIS A 54 16.04 3.69 1.95
CA HIS A 54 15.02 3.17 1.04
C HIS A 54 14.03 4.23 0.57
N VAL A 55 13.45 4.02 -0.62
CA VAL A 55 12.28 4.77 -1.11
C VAL A 55 11.02 3.95 -0.91
N TYR A 56 9.96 4.63 -0.49
CA TYR A 56 8.65 4.07 -0.30
C TYR A 56 7.60 4.82 -1.11
N GLU A 57 6.54 4.16 -1.58
CA GLU A 57 5.31 4.79 -2.08
C GLU A 57 4.21 4.66 -1.03
N CYS A 58 3.61 5.77 -0.62
CA CYS A 58 2.40 5.75 0.20
C CYS A 58 1.17 5.62 -0.69
N ALA A 59 0.31 4.63 -0.44
CA ALA A 59 -0.94 4.46 -1.19
C ALA A 59 -2.07 5.31 -0.60
N ARG A 60 -2.73 6.10 -1.46
CA ARG A 60 -3.82 7.04 -1.07
C ARG A 60 -4.89 6.38 -0.20
N GLY A 61 -5.12 6.95 0.96
CA GLY A 61 -6.20 6.55 1.87
C GLY A 61 -6.01 5.21 2.58
N SER A 62 -4.89 4.52 2.37
CA SER A 62 -4.64 3.21 2.98
C SER A 62 -3.81 3.27 4.29
N GLY A 63 -3.00 4.32 4.44
CA GLY A 63 -1.97 4.41 5.49
C GLY A 63 -0.83 3.39 5.33
N ARG A 64 -0.80 2.65 4.22
CA ARG A 64 0.20 1.62 3.92
C ARG A 64 1.17 2.12 2.86
N ALA A 65 2.44 1.80 3.05
CA ALA A 65 3.45 2.00 2.03
C ALA A 65 3.84 0.68 1.35
N CYS A 66 4.51 0.80 0.21
CA CYS A 66 5.29 -0.27 -0.40
C CYS A 66 6.74 0.19 -0.59
N ASP A 67 7.68 -0.74 -0.64
CA ASP A 67 9.13 -0.49 -0.64
C ASP A 67 9.72 -0.65 -2.05
N TYR A 68 10.28 0.40 -2.61
CA TYR A 68 11.02 0.37 -3.88
C TYR A 68 12.47 -0.09 -3.71
N GLY A 69 12.96 -0.18 -2.46
CA GLY A 69 14.31 -0.57 -2.12
C GLY A 69 15.26 0.62 -1.98
N TYR A 70 16.54 0.28 -1.90
CA TYR A 70 17.63 1.22 -1.70
C TYR A 70 17.68 2.30 -2.80
N ARG A 71 17.92 3.56 -2.39
CA ARG A 71 18.25 4.66 -3.28
C ARG A 71 19.39 5.50 -2.70
N ASN A 72 20.39 5.75 -3.54
CA ASN A 72 21.60 6.48 -3.13
C ASN A 72 21.29 7.89 -2.57
N SER A 73 20.32 8.61 -3.13
CA SER A 73 19.92 9.92 -2.62
C SER A 73 19.35 9.83 -1.19
N CYS A 74 18.45 8.86 -0.92
CA CYS A 74 17.94 8.65 0.44
C CYS A 74 19.07 8.33 1.42
N ALA A 75 20.01 7.47 1.02
CA ALA A 75 21.16 7.11 1.85
C ALA A 75 22.13 8.28 2.13
N ARG A 76 22.26 9.23 1.19
CA ARG A 76 23.23 10.34 1.30
C ARG A 76 22.67 11.60 1.94
N CYS A 77 21.44 11.97 1.63
CA CYS A 77 20.84 13.22 2.08
C CYS A 77 19.44 13.08 2.67
N GLY A 78 18.83 11.89 2.63
CA GLY A 78 17.46 11.67 3.11
C GLY A 78 16.37 12.22 2.17
N GLU A 79 16.70 12.53 0.91
CA GLU A 79 15.77 13.08 -0.07
C GLU A 79 15.68 12.23 -1.35
N LEU A 80 14.59 12.39 -2.10
CA LEU A 80 14.39 11.66 -3.35
C LEU A 80 15.41 12.07 -4.43
N GLN A 81 15.98 13.27 -4.35
CA GLN A 81 17.02 13.75 -5.28
C GLN A 81 17.98 14.67 -4.52
N CYS A 82 19.27 14.64 -4.89
CA CYS A 82 20.33 15.46 -4.33
C CYS A 82 21.47 15.68 -5.31
#